data_AF-A0A316V4J7-F1
#
_entry.id   AF-A0A316V4J7-F1
#
_cell.length_a   1.000
_cell.length_b   1.000
_cell.length_c   1.000
_cell.angle_alpha   90.00
_cell.angle_beta   90.00
_cell.angle_gamma   90.00
#
_symmetry.space_group_name_H-M   'P 1'
#
loop_
_entity.id
_entity.type
_entity.pdbx_description
1 polymer ?
#
loop_
_entity_poly.entity_id
_entity_poly.type
_entity_poly.pdbx_seq_one_letter_code
_entity_poly.pdbx_strand_id
1 'polypeptide(L)'
;MAANRTTDDKRTSNFLSPSSSGLARAFPLEKRAEAQTLTISGQSVRESKFGLGVFIENNINYGTDGGIYAELIRNRAFQDGGNSDNVGSGTLEFWSENGDASLTLTEESPLSDALPNVFPPTWEGTTARQDLAQLLADLKPIYFRLPGGNTLEGNSLKQRFVWNNTVGSLPTRPGRKGTWAGWDTDGYGLHEAYDLFTKMGAEPILGVFAGYTLNGVAVPQDQLQPYVDSVSDEINYLTDTSGTWADKRTADGQADPWKLPWVEIGNEDYLSTVGNDTYNEYRYDAFSEAVKSANNQPGIISSSAYYTPKDKLQAIDQHDYDVPQSLIQRWSERDSWPRNGTQIPELEFSALNSGLCSGDIYNNECRLKDPTLMGALSEATFMMGLERNGDISFSAMYAPLFKNEASSQWTPDLIAFDILNSVKTTSYYTQYGFGNNRIAQVHNVTATMAPGPVYWSVGTPQEKPDQFVIKLTNVEDSPQDVVIQLENGKAFTLSDEAQLWQMAGTDAQAANTISSPNTIVPTQRAISASDLVNGALHLTLPAYSFAIVNINSS
;
A
#
# COMPACT_ATOMS: atom_id res chain seq x y z
N MET A 1 -40.47 1.93 -27.38
CA MET A 1 -41.67 2.78 -27.58
C MET A 1 -41.18 4.19 -27.83
N ALA A 2 -41.60 4.76 -28.96
CA ALA A 2 -41.20 6.08 -29.44
C ALA A 2 -42.02 7.21 -28.79
N ALA A 3 -41.40 8.38 -28.61
CA ALA A 3 -42.08 9.67 -28.74
C ALA A 3 -41.05 10.81 -28.96
N ASN A 4 -41.00 11.27 -30.22
CA ASN A 4 -40.42 12.54 -30.65
C ASN A 4 -41.17 13.74 -30.07
N ARG A 5 -40.48 14.87 -29.84
CA ARG A 5 -40.96 16.22 -30.20
C ARG A 5 -39.84 17.14 -30.72
N THR A 6 -40.10 17.62 -31.93
CA THR A 6 -39.52 18.61 -32.86
C THR A 6 -39.55 20.06 -32.34
N THR A 7 -38.48 20.88 -32.44
CA THR A 7 -37.99 21.86 -33.47
C THR A 7 -38.52 23.31 -33.43
N ASP A 8 -37.56 24.24 -33.64
CA ASP A 8 -37.62 25.65 -34.13
C ASP A 8 -38.22 26.72 -33.17
N ASP A 9 -37.76 27.99 -33.12
CA ASP A 9 -37.32 28.87 -34.22
C ASP A 9 -36.39 30.05 -33.78
N LYS A 10 -35.90 30.79 -34.79
CA LYS A 10 -34.80 31.77 -34.95
C LYS A 10 -34.82 33.13 -34.20
N ARG A 11 -33.66 33.81 -34.35
CA ARG A 11 -33.34 35.28 -34.45
C ARG A 11 -32.66 35.85 -33.19
N THR A 12 -31.55 36.59 -33.20
CA THR A 12 -30.93 37.47 -34.21
C THR A 12 -29.43 37.63 -33.93
N SER A 13 -28.64 37.72 -35.01
CA SER A 13 -27.26 38.21 -35.05
C SER A 13 -27.17 39.71 -34.77
N ASN A 14 -26.22 40.13 -33.94
CA ASN A 14 -25.66 41.48 -33.98
C ASN A 14 -24.13 41.41 -33.86
N PHE A 15 -23.48 41.77 -34.97
CA PHE A 15 -22.07 42.11 -35.06
C PHE A 15 -21.82 43.45 -34.36
N LEU A 16 -20.86 43.51 -33.43
CA LEU A 16 -20.14 44.74 -33.11
C LEU A 16 -18.65 44.40 -32.93
N SER A 17 -17.83 45.03 -33.78
CA SER A 17 -16.37 45.04 -33.75
C SER A 17 -15.83 45.82 -32.53
N PRO A 18 -14.58 45.56 -32.09
CA PRO A 18 -14.08 46.03 -30.80
C PRO A 18 -13.57 47.48 -30.89
N SER A 19 -14.00 48.33 -29.98
CA SER A 19 -13.32 49.60 -29.68
C SER A 19 -12.52 49.44 -28.39
N SER A 20 -11.20 49.48 -28.54
CA SER A 20 -10.21 49.53 -27.47
C SER A 20 -10.29 50.84 -26.69
N SER A 21 -10.64 50.76 -25.42
CA SER A 21 -10.27 51.78 -24.42
C SER A 21 -10.23 51.10 -23.06
N GLY A 22 -9.02 50.82 -22.58
CA GLY A 22 -8.75 50.22 -21.29
C GLY A 22 -9.19 51.14 -20.16
N LEU A 23 -10.20 50.69 -19.42
CA LEU A 23 -10.46 51.10 -18.05
C LEU A 23 -10.34 49.84 -17.21
N ALA A 24 -9.28 49.79 -16.40
CA ALA A 24 -9.10 48.75 -15.40
C ALA A 24 -10.31 48.78 -14.46
N ARG A 25 -11.27 47.86 -14.68
CA ARG A 25 -12.24 47.52 -13.64
C ARG A 25 -11.45 46.80 -12.57
N ALA A 26 -11.18 47.50 -11.47
CA ALA A 26 -10.84 46.85 -10.22
C ALA A 26 -11.97 45.86 -9.91
N PHE A 27 -11.67 44.58 -10.03
CA PHE A 27 -12.50 43.56 -9.42
C PHE A 27 -12.58 43.89 -7.93
N PRO A 28 -13.77 43.81 -7.30
CA PRO A 28 -13.82 43.91 -5.86
C PRO A 28 -12.89 42.83 -5.30
N LEU A 29 -11.99 43.24 -4.39
CA LEU A 29 -11.26 42.32 -3.54
C LEU A 29 -12.31 41.45 -2.87
N GLU A 30 -12.54 40.25 -3.42
CA GLU A 30 -13.20 39.19 -2.68
C GLU A 30 -12.42 39.09 -1.37
N LYS A 31 -13.16 39.23 -0.28
CA LYS A 31 -12.64 39.13 1.06
C LYS A 31 -12.05 37.72 1.16
N ARG A 32 -10.75 37.56 0.92
CA ARG A 32 -10.07 36.28 1.12
C ARG A 32 -10.43 35.83 2.52
N ALA A 33 -10.83 34.56 2.65
CA ALA A 33 -11.05 33.96 3.95
C ALA A 33 -9.82 34.24 4.84
N GLU A 34 -10.05 34.43 6.14
CA GLU A 34 -8.94 34.63 7.07
C GLU A 34 -8.01 33.42 6.99
N ALA A 35 -6.71 33.67 6.76
CA ALA A 35 -5.73 32.61 6.58
C ALA A 35 -5.65 31.74 7.84
N GLN A 36 -5.69 30.42 7.67
CA GLN A 36 -5.53 29.51 8.80
C GLN A 36 -4.10 29.62 9.32
N THR A 37 -3.94 29.89 10.61
CA THR A 37 -2.63 29.95 11.24
C THR A 37 -2.38 28.67 12.04
N LEU A 38 -1.29 27.98 11.72
CA LEU A 38 -0.79 26.79 12.39
C LEU A 38 0.44 27.17 13.22
N THR A 39 0.34 27.02 14.53
CA THR A 39 1.43 27.32 15.48
C THR A 39 2.03 26.01 15.99
N ILE A 40 3.26 25.70 15.59
CA ILE A 40 3.96 24.46 15.89
C ILE A 40 4.71 24.58 17.23
N SER A 41 4.56 23.58 18.09
CA SER A 41 5.24 23.53 19.38
C SER A 41 6.76 23.49 19.23
N GLY A 42 7.47 24.23 20.09
CA GLY A 42 8.95 24.28 20.04
C GLY A 42 9.63 23.01 20.56
N GLN A 43 8.88 22.10 21.18
CA GLN A 43 9.35 20.79 21.65
C GLN A 43 8.49 19.70 21.01
N SER A 44 9.10 18.56 20.71
CA SER A 44 8.35 17.37 20.33
C SER A 44 7.55 16.86 21.53
N VAL A 45 6.41 16.25 21.25
CA VAL A 45 5.51 15.72 22.28
C VAL A 45 5.52 14.20 22.33
N ARG A 46 6.09 13.57 21.30
CA ARG A 46 6.04 12.13 21.12
C ARG A 46 7.06 11.65 20.08
N GLU A 47 7.63 10.47 20.31
CA GLU A 47 8.34 9.72 19.27
C GLU A 47 7.33 9.02 18.34
N SER A 48 7.59 9.05 17.04
CA SER A 48 6.82 8.30 16.05
C SER A 48 7.67 7.21 15.44
N LYS A 49 7.18 5.97 15.54
CA LYS A 49 7.77 4.81 14.85
C LYS A 49 7.15 4.60 13.47
N PHE A 50 6.09 5.34 13.14
CA PHE A 50 5.38 5.24 11.88
C PHE A 50 6.33 5.23 10.68
N GLY A 51 6.14 4.28 9.79
CA GLY A 51 6.74 4.32 8.47
C GLY A 51 5.90 3.56 7.46
N LEU A 52 6.24 3.74 6.20
CA LEU A 52 5.54 3.07 5.12
C LEU A 52 5.87 1.58 5.11
N GLY A 53 4.86 0.74 4.94
CA GLY A 53 5.05 -0.65 4.57
C GLY A 53 4.48 -0.97 3.20
N VAL A 54 4.85 -2.12 2.66
CA VAL A 54 4.30 -2.68 1.42
C VAL A 54 3.74 -4.06 1.66
N PHE A 55 2.55 -4.33 1.13
CA PHE A 55 1.89 -5.61 1.29
C PHE A 55 1.81 -6.32 -0.06
N ILE A 56 2.37 -7.54 -0.13
CA ILE A 56 2.17 -8.43 -1.27
C ILE A 56 1.16 -9.51 -0.87
N GLU A 57 -0.01 -9.45 -1.47
CA GLU A 57 -0.91 -10.60 -1.55
C GLU A 57 -0.60 -11.39 -2.83
N ASN A 58 -0.23 -12.66 -2.68
CA ASN A 58 0.13 -13.49 -3.83
C ASN A 58 -1.04 -13.57 -4.84
N ASN A 59 -0.75 -13.22 -6.09
CA ASN A 59 -1.60 -13.33 -7.28
C ASN A 59 -2.98 -12.64 -7.24
N ILE A 60 -3.27 -11.78 -6.25
CA ILE A 60 -4.32 -10.78 -6.47
C ILE A 60 -3.90 -9.91 -7.67
N ASN A 61 -4.81 -9.70 -8.61
CA ASN A 61 -4.60 -8.91 -9.82
C ASN A 61 -3.39 -9.35 -10.67
N TYR A 62 -2.96 -10.61 -10.56
CA TYR A 62 -1.70 -11.09 -11.16
C TYR A 62 -0.49 -10.22 -10.79
N GLY A 63 -0.50 -9.69 -9.56
CA GLY A 63 0.55 -8.81 -9.04
C GLY A 63 1.89 -9.51 -8.77
N THR A 64 1.89 -10.83 -8.55
CA THR A 64 3.11 -11.65 -8.43
C THR A 64 3.48 -12.35 -9.73
N ASP A 65 2.81 -13.45 -10.08
CA ASP A 65 3.08 -14.19 -11.32
C ASP A 65 2.59 -13.37 -12.51
N GLY A 66 3.49 -13.03 -13.44
CA GLY A 66 3.21 -12.08 -14.52
C GLY A 66 3.25 -10.60 -14.09
N GLY A 67 3.58 -10.31 -12.82
CA GLY A 67 3.71 -8.98 -12.24
C GLY A 67 5.12 -8.70 -11.70
N ILE A 68 5.26 -8.60 -10.38
CA ILE A 68 6.57 -8.34 -9.74
C ILE A 68 7.55 -9.50 -9.95
N TYR A 69 7.07 -10.74 -10.10
CA TYR A 69 7.93 -11.83 -10.54
C TYR A 69 8.18 -11.68 -12.04
N ALA A 70 9.45 -11.54 -12.43
CA ALA A 70 9.83 -11.16 -13.79
C ALA A 70 9.48 -12.20 -14.86
N GLU A 71 8.99 -13.39 -14.49
CA GLU A 71 8.46 -14.36 -15.43
C GLU A 71 7.09 -13.91 -15.96
N LEU A 72 7.10 -13.36 -17.18
CA LEU A 72 5.92 -12.80 -17.84
C LEU A 72 5.20 -13.81 -18.74
N ILE A 73 5.77 -15.00 -18.97
CA ILE A 73 5.22 -16.00 -19.89
C ILE A 73 4.51 -17.10 -19.09
N ARG A 74 3.17 -17.08 -19.12
CA ARG A 74 2.38 -18.19 -18.57
C ARG A 74 2.59 -19.46 -19.38
N ASN A 75 2.69 -20.58 -18.68
CA ASN A 75 2.92 -21.89 -19.28
C ASN A 75 4.17 -21.93 -20.21
N ARG A 76 5.23 -21.21 -19.86
CA ARG A 76 6.49 -21.15 -20.65
C ARG A 76 7.12 -22.51 -20.94
N ALA A 77 6.89 -23.45 -20.02
CA ALA A 77 7.47 -24.78 -20.03
C ALA A 77 6.51 -25.84 -20.59
N PHE A 78 5.32 -25.41 -21.01
CA PHE A 78 4.23 -26.27 -21.43
C PHE A 78 3.83 -27.32 -20.38
N GLN A 79 4.14 -27.09 -19.09
CA GLN A 79 3.86 -28.01 -17.99
C GLN A 79 2.48 -27.79 -17.36
N ASP A 80 1.73 -26.76 -17.77
CA ASP A 80 0.42 -26.47 -17.20
C ASP A 80 -0.56 -27.64 -17.45
N GLY A 81 -1.51 -27.82 -16.55
CA GLY A 81 -2.50 -28.91 -16.51
C GLY A 81 -3.69 -28.72 -17.43
N GLY A 82 -3.76 -27.60 -18.14
CA GLY A 82 -5.00 -27.22 -18.78
C GLY A 82 -6.07 -26.90 -17.73
N ASN A 83 -7.32 -27.21 -18.06
CA ASN A 83 -8.44 -27.22 -17.10
C ASN A 83 -8.33 -28.26 -15.96
N SER A 84 -7.26 -29.07 -15.90
CA SER A 84 -7.16 -30.21 -14.97
C SER A 84 -6.31 -29.96 -13.72
N ASP A 85 -5.87 -28.72 -13.46
CA ASP A 85 -5.23 -28.30 -12.20
C ASP A 85 -3.99 -29.17 -11.79
N ASN A 86 -3.27 -29.77 -12.75
CA ASN A 86 -2.10 -30.64 -12.50
C ASN A 86 -0.86 -30.23 -13.33
N VAL A 87 0.26 -29.92 -12.66
CA VAL A 87 1.55 -29.66 -13.33
C VAL A 87 2.13 -30.96 -13.90
N GLY A 88 2.68 -30.91 -15.12
CA GLY A 88 3.38 -32.03 -15.78
C GLY A 88 2.64 -32.68 -16.94
N SER A 89 1.47 -32.17 -17.33
CA SER A 89 0.61 -32.83 -18.33
C SER A 89 0.90 -32.48 -19.79
N GLY A 90 1.67 -31.41 -20.05
CA GLY A 90 1.96 -31.00 -21.43
C GLY A 90 0.78 -30.28 -22.08
N THR A 91 0.66 -28.95 -22.00
CA THR A 91 -0.42 -28.21 -22.69
C THR A 91 0.06 -26.98 -23.43
N LEU A 92 -0.64 -26.60 -24.51
CA LEU A 92 -0.45 -25.34 -25.25
C LEU A 92 -1.34 -24.22 -24.72
N GLU A 93 -1.94 -24.40 -23.53
CA GLU A 93 -2.81 -23.37 -22.98
C GLU A 93 -2.03 -22.06 -22.80
N PHE A 94 -2.68 -20.93 -23.11
CA PHE A 94 -2.09 -19.58 -23.17
C PHE A 94 -1.13 -19.32 -24.34
N TRP A 95 -0.99 -20.28 -25.27
CA TRP A 95 -0.29 -20.11 -26.53
C TRP A 95 -1.24 -20.26 -27.73
N SER A 96 -1.04 -19.46 -28.77
CA SER A 96 -1.79 -19.55 -30.03
C SER A 96 -0.86 -19.44 -31.23
N GLU A 97 -1.26 -20.09 -32.32
CA GLU A 97 -0.63 -19.97 -33.62
C GLU A 97 -0.81 -18.54 -34.17
N ASN A 98 0.23 -18.00 -34.82
CA ASN A 98 0.18 -16.70 -35.48
C ASN A 98 0.40 -16.87 -36.99
N GLY A 99 -0.58 -16.45 -37.80
CA GLY A 99 -0.53 -16.61 -39.25
C GLY A 99 -0.60 -18.08 -39.68
N ASP A 100 0.29 -18.49 -40.58
CA ASP A 100 0.36 -19.87 -41.10
C ASP A 100 1.24 -20.80 -40.24
N ALA A 101 1.64 -20.37 -39.03
CA ALA A 101 2.43 -21.18 -38.12
C ALA A 101 1.61 -22.33 -37.53
N SER A 102 2.23 -23.49 -37.33
CA SER A 102 1.64 -24.62 -36.59
C SER A 102 2.33 -24.82 -35.25
N LEU A 103 1.57 -25.00 -34.17
CA LEU A 103 2.06 -25.22 -32.82
C LEU A 103 1.71 -26.65 -32.39
N THR A 104 2.71 -27.41 -31.97
CA THR A 104 2.51 -28.78 -31.46
C THR A 104 3.54 -29.05 -30.38
N LEU A 105 3.10 -29.66 -29.28
CA LEU A 105 4.02 -30.11 -28.24
C LEU A 105 4.78 -31.34 -28.73
N THR A 106 6.10 -31.28 -28.63
CA THR A 106 6.98 -32.40 -28.95
C THR A 106 7.96 -32.62 -27.82
N GLU A 107 8.17 -33.87 -27.46
CA GLU A 107 9.16 -34.31 -26.48
C GLU A 107 10.51 -34.65 -27.15
N GLU A 108 10.60 -34.51 -28.48
CA GLU A 108 11.71 -35.02 -29.28
C GLU A 108 12.98 -34.16 -29.17
N SER A 109 12.90 -32.92 -28.66
CA SER A 109 14.03 -32.01 -28.41
C SER A 109 13.65 -30.82 -27.49
N PRO A 110 13.62 -30.99 -26.15
CA PRO A 110 13.27 -29.91 -25.22
C PRO A 110 14.22 -28.70 -25.33
N LEU A 111 13.68 -27.47 -25.11
CA LEU A 111 14.36 -26.20 -25.44
C LEU A 111 15.74 -26.06 -24.75
N SER A 112 15.86 -26.52 -23.50
CA SER A 112 17.10 -26.99 -22.83
C SER A 112 16.73 -28.08 -21.83
N ASP A 113 17.72 -28.66 -21.12
CA ASP A 113 17.45 -29.66 -20.07
C ASP A 113 16.59 -29.12 -18.89
N ALA A 114 16.33 -27.80 -18.78
CA ALA A 114 15.30 -27.26 -17.86
C ALA A 114 14.75 -25.83 -18.16
N LEU A 115 14.81 -25.31 -19.41
CA LEU A 115 14.29 -24.00 -19.93
C LEU A 115 15.35 -22.87 -20.17
N PRO A 116 15.68 -22.48 -21.42
CA PRO A 116 16.73 -21.51 -21.75
C PRO A 116 16.22 -20.18 -22.37
N ASN A 117 16.12 -19.13 -21.55
CA ASN A 117 15.87 -17.72 -21.92
C ASN A 117 14.37 -17.33 -21.98
N VAL A 118 13.89 -16.19 -21.45
CA VAL A 118 14.55 -14.98 -20.88
C VAL A 118 13.78 -14.54 -19.62
N PHE A 119 14.44 -14.55 -18.45
CA PHE A 119 14.11 -13.56 -17.42
C PHE A 119 14.67 -12.23 -17.92
N PRO A 120 13.89 -11.14 -18.05
CA PRO A 120 14.47 -9.83 -18.32
C PRO A 120 15.49 -9.50 -17.21
N PRO A 121 16.43 -8.56 -17.42
CA PRO A 121 17.30 -8.10 -16.35
C PRO A 121 16.46 -7.81 -15.10
N THR A 122 16.77 -8.50 -14.00
CA THR A 122 16.04 -8.38 -12.75
C THR A 122 16.61 -7.25 -11.92
N TRP A 123 15.77 -6.66 -11.08
CA TRP A 123 16.18 -5.57 -10.21
C TRP A 123 17.25 -6.05 -9.23
N GLU A 124 18.46 -5.47 -9.32
CA GLU A 124 19.59 -5.74 -8.41
C GLU A 124 19.87 -7.23 -8.14
N GLY A 125 19.76 -8.06 -9.20
CA GLY A 125 20.04 -9.50 -9.12
C GLY A 125 19.02 -10.31 -8.31
N THR A 126 17.86 -9.73 -8.00
CA THR A 126 16.70 -10.45 -7.44
C THR A 126 15.98 -11.27 -8.53
N THR A 127 14.78 -11.77 -8.25
CA THR A 127 13.87 -12.31 -9.28
C THR A 127 12.82 -11.30 -9.77
N ALA A 128 12.89 -10.07 -9.27
CA ALA A 128 11.84 -9.07 -9.46
C ALA A 128 11.97 -8.30 -10.77
N ARG A 129 10.82 -7.96 -11.36
CA ARG A 129 10.67 -7.13 -12.55
C ARG A 129 11.18 -5.72 -12.28
N GLN A 130 12.07 -5.23 -13.13
CA GLN A 130 12.90 -4.06 -12.86
C GLN A 130 12.12 -2.76 -12.58
N ASP A 131 11.11 -2.45 -13.40
CA ASP A 131 10.31 -1.23 -13.27
C ASP A 131 9.46 -1.26 -12.00
N LEU A 132 8.74 -2.35 -11.73
CA LEU A 132 7.90 -2.50 -10.54
C LEU A 132 8.74 -2.48 -9.25
N ALA A 133 9.85 -3.21 -9.22
CA ALA A 133 10.75 -3.22 -8.07
C ALA A 133 11.37 -1.84 -7.81
N GLN A 134 11.76 -1.10 -8.86
CA GLN A 134 12.25 0.26 -8.69
C GLN A 134 11.18 1.19 -8.13
N LEU A 135 9.93 1.07 -8.59
CA LEU A 135 8.82 1.83 -8.04
C LEU A 135 8.61 1.56 -6.56
N LEU A 136 8.75 0.31 -6.10
CA LEU A 136 8.70 -0.03 -4.67
C LEU A 136 9.91 0.51 -3.89
N ALA A 137 11.11 0.40 -4.43
CA ALA A 137 12.33 0.93 -3.79
C ALA A 137 12.25 2.45 -3.59
N ASP A 138 11.73 3.18 -4.58
CA ASP A 138 11.52 4.63 -4.53
C ASP A 138 10.58 5.07 -3.39
N LEU A 139 9.68 4.19 -2.94
CA LEU A 139 8.80 4.45 -1.80
C LEU A 139 9.52 4.39 -0.44
N LYS A 140 10.71 3.78 -0.37
CA LYS A 140 11.47 3.55 0.87
C LYS A 140 10.64 2.84 1.97
N PRO A 141 10.07 1.66 1.68
CA PRO A 141 9.35 0.90 2.70
C PRO A 141 10.30 0.49 3.83
N ILE A 142 9.79 0.52 5.06
CA ILE A 142 10.51 0.00 6.24
C ILE A 142 9.99 -1.36 6.69
N TYR A 143 8.78 -1.74 6.25
CA TYR A 143 8.20 -3.05 6.47
C TYR A 143 7.66 -3.65 5.17
N PHE A 144 7.63 -4.98 5.08
CA PHE A 144 6.85 -5.69 4.08
C PHE A 144 6.02 -6.80 4.72
N ARG A 145 4.76 -6.95 4.29
CA ARG A 145 3.87 -8.05 4.73
C ARG A 145 3.78 -9.12 3.64
N LEU A 146 4.05 -10.36 4.01
CA LEU A 146 3.95 -11.54 3.14
C LEU A 146 4.03 -12.84 3.96
N PRO A 147 3.35 -13.92 3.54
CA PRO A 147 2.14 -13.88 2.73
C PRO A 147 1.04 -13.17 3.54
N GLY A 148 -0.03 -12.75 2.90
CA GLY A 148 -1.13 -12.13 3.66
C GLY A 148 -2.38 -12.03 2.82
N GLY A 149 -3.40 -11.42 3.43
CA GLY A 149 -4.73 -11.35 2.87
C GLY A 149 -5.36 -12.73 2.71
N ASN A 150 -6.40 -12.77 1.89
CA ASN A 150 -7.17 -13.95 1.55
C ASN A 150 -6.32 -15.09 0.96
N THR A 151 -5.18 -14.78 0.35
CA THR A 151 -4.29 -15.79 -0.23
C THR A 151 -3.60 -16.67 0.82
N LEU A 152 -3.35 -16.13 2.02
CA LEU A 152 -2.87 -16.91 3.16
C LEU A 152 -3.87 -17.99 3.56
N GLU A 153 -5.15 -17.62 3.66
CA GLU A 153 -6.25 -18.47 4.09
C GLU A 153 -6.63 -19.51 3.04
N GLY A 154 -6.76 -19.09 1.78
CA GLY A 154 -7.27 -19.91 0.69
C GLY A 154 -8.78 -20.19 0.75
N ASN A 155 -9.35 -20.58 -0.39
CA ASN A 155 -10.75 -20.97 -0.51
C ASN A 155 -11.08 -22.34 0.13
N SER A 156 -10.07 -23.08 0.59
CA SER A 156 -10.18 -24.34 1.33
C SER A 156 -8.82 -24.72 1.92
N LEU A 157 -8.78 -25.70 2.84
CA LEU A 157 -7.52 -26.17 3.43
C LEU A 157 -6.51 -26.67 2.39
N LYS A 158 -6.96 -27.17 1.24
CA LYS A 158 -6.06 -27.60 0.15
C LYS A 158 -5.47 -26.42 -0.63
N GLN A 159 -6.14 -25.27 -0.62
CA GLN A 159 -5.77 -24.08 -1.40
C GLN A 159 -5.07 -23.00 -0.59
N ARG A 160 -5.02 -23.14 0.74
CA ARG A 160 -4.27 -22.25 1.65
C ARG A 160 -2.82 -22.10 1.22
N PHE A 161 -2.17 -21.05 1.69
CA PHE A 161 -0.74 -20.92 1.54
C PHE A 161 0.02 -22.00 2.35
N VAL A 162 1.00 -22.62 1.71
CA VAL A 162 1.83 -23.69 2.29
C VAL A 162 3.29 -23.33 2.04
N TRP A 163 3.93 -22.74 3.04
CA TRP A 163 5.22 -22.06 2.89
C TRP A 163 6.31 -22.94 2.27
N ASN A 164 6.37 -24.21 2.65
CA ASN A 164 7.41 -25.15 2.19
C ASN A 164 7.21 -25.60 0.73
N ASN A 165 6.08 -25.29 0.11
CA ASN A 165 5.90 -25.42 -1.35
C ASN A 165 6.50 -24.24 -2.13
N THR A 166 6.90 -23.18 -1.44
CA THR A 166 7.34 -21.91 -2.05
C THR A 166 8.84 -21.67 -1.93
N VAL A 167 9.58 -22.63 -1.37
CA VAL A 167 11.04 -22.57 -1.17
C VAL A 167 11.75 -23.70 -1.91
N GLY A 168 13.07 -23.58 -2.04
CA GLY A 168 13.87 -24.52 -2.83
C GLY A 168 13.68 -24.36 -4.33
N SER A 169 14.07 -25.39 -5.09
CA SER A 169 14.16 -25.33 -6.55
C SER A 169 12.78 -25.24 -7.22
N LEU A 170 12.63 -24.37 -8.22
CA LEU A 170 11.37 -24.15 -8.93
C LEU A 170 10.72 -25.45 -9.48
N PRO A 171 11.45 -26.41 -10.09
CA PRO A 171 10.84 -27.64 -10.61
C PRO A 171 10.19 -28.54 -9.54
N THR A 172 10.52 -28.31 -8.27
CA THR A 172 9.93 -29.05 -7.14
C THR A 172 8.79 -28.30 -6.46
N ARG A 173 8.51 -27.05 -6.87
CA ARG A 173 7.38 -26.27 -6.34
C ARG A 173 6.10 -26.72 -7.07
N PRO A 174 5.12 -27.31 -6.36
CA PRO A 174 3.93 -27.85 -7.00
C PRO A 174 2.96 -26.75 -7.51
N GLY A 175 3.11 -25.53 -7.00
CA GLY A 175 2.08 -24.50 -7.11
C GLY A 175 0.79 -24.90 -6.40
N ARG A 176 -0.25 -24.09 -6.58
CA ARG A 176 -1.59 -24.34 -6.05
C ARG A 176 -2.64 -23.56 -6.83
N LYS A 177 -3.89 -23.99 -6.72
CA LYS A 177 -5.01 -23.20 -7.22
C LYS A 177 -5.14 -21.92 -6.40
N GLY A 178 -5.08 -20.78 -7.08
CA GLY A 178 -5.09 -19.46 -6.46
C GLY A 178 -6.41 -19.13 -5.76
N THR A 179 -6.35 -18.19 -4.83
CA THR A 179 -7.53 -17.68 -4.12
C THR A 179 -8.37 -16.76 -5.01
N TRP A 180 -7.70 -15.86 -5.74
CA TRP A 180 -8.33 -14.81 -6.54
C TRP A 180 -8.62 -15.24 -7.97
N ALA A 181 -7.63 -15.82 -8.64
CA ALA A 181 -7.76 -16.27 -10.01
C ALA A 181 -6.70 -17.32 -10.34
N GLY A 182 -7.02 -18.21 -11.28
CA GLY A 182 -6.04 -19.06 -11.94
C GLY A 182 -5.24 -19.99 -11.01
N TRP A 183 -4.00 -20.22 -11.41
CA TRP A 183 -3.03 -21.08 -10.74
C TRP A 183 -1.87 -20.23 -10.26
N ASP A 184 -1.52 -20.38 -8.98
CA ASP A 184 -0.33 -19.80 -8.38
C ASP A 184 0.83 -20.76 -8.62
N THR A 185 1.87 -20.31 -9.32
CA THR A 185 3.05 -21.13 -9.59
C THR A 185 3.89 -21.35 -8.34
N ASP A 186 3.68 -20.52 -7.30
CA ASP A 186 4.55 -20.38 -6.13
C ASP A 186 6.03 -20.11 -6.50
N GLY A 187 6.26 -19.54 -7.69
CA GLY A 187 7.58 -19.11 -8.16
C GLY A 187 8.09 -17.87 -7.44
N TYR A 188 7.18 -17.01 -6.97
CA TYR A 188 7.46 -15.90 -6.06
C TYR A 188 7.02 -16.28 -4.63
N GLY A 189 7.94 -16.86 -3.88
CA GLY A 189 7.75 -17.33 -2.52
C GLY A 189 8.54 -16.54 -1.49
N LEU A 190 8.82 -17.18 -0.35
CA LEU A 190 9.53 -16.54 0.78
C LEU A 190 10.91 -16.03 0.37
N HIS A 191 11.71 -16.82 -0.35
CA HIS A 191 13.08 -16.42 -0.73
C HIS A 191 13.08 -15.21 -1.64
N GLU A 192 12.22 -15.21 -2.65
CA GLU A 192 12.16 -14.15 -3.64
C GLU A 192 11.75 -12.81 -3.02
N ALA A 193 10.76 -12.83 -2.12
CA ALA A 193 10.32 -11.62 -1.44
C ALA A 193 11.29 -11.13 -0.37
N TYR A 194 11.86 -12.03 0.44
CA TYR A 194 12.86 -11.63 1.43
C TYR A 194 14.11 -11.07 0.76
N ASP A 195 14.62 -11.67 -0.33
CA ASP A 195 15.74 -11.11 -1.09
C ASP A 195 15.42 -9.71 -1.62
N LEU A 196 14.23 -9.53 -2.23
CA LEU A 196 13.82 -8.23 -2.76
C LEU A 196 13.75 -7.15 -1.69
N PHE A 197 12.95 -7.37 -0.65
CA PHE A 197 12.62 -6.32 0.30
C PHE A 197 13.73 -6.05 1.32
N THR A 198 14.54 -7.04 1.67
CA THR A 198 15.69 -6.79 2.54
C THR A 198 16.78 -5.97 1.83
N LYS A 199 16.94 -6.11 0.50
CA LYS A 199 17.78 -5.21 -0.32
C LYS A 199 17.26 -3.77 -0.32
N MET A 200 15.94 -3.57 -0.25
CA MET A 200 15.32 -2.25 -0.07
C MET A 200 15.43 -1.70 1.36
N GLY A 201 15.91 -2.51 2.31
CA GLY A 201 16.03 -2.14 3.72
C GLY A 201 14.76 -2.34 4.55
N ALA A 202 13.73 -2.99 4.00
CA ALA A 202 12.50 -3.30 4.71
C ALA A 202 12.62 -4.57 5.56
N GLU A 203 11.95 -4.58 6.71
CA GLU A 203 11.87 -5.75 7.60
C GLU A 203 10.53 -6.50 7.44
N PRO A 204 10.49 -7.84 7.60
CA PRO A 204 9.28 -8.62 7.35
C PRO A 204 8.25 -8.52 8.48
N ILE A 205 6.98 -8.55 8.08
CA ILE A 205 5.84 -9.00 8.86
C ILE A 205 5.36 -10.29 8.19
N LEU A 206 5.62 -11.43 8.85
CA LEU A 206 5.27 -12.75 8.31
C LEU A 206 3.82 -13.10 8.69
N GLY A 207 2.92 -13.16 7.72
CA GLY A 207 1.59 -13.73 7.92
C GLY A 207 1.66 -15.26 7.96
N VAL A 208 1.04 -15.89 8.97
CA VAL A 208 1.03 -17.34 9.13
C VAL A 208 -0.37 -17.90 9.10
N PHE A 209 -0.56 -19.04 8.42
CA PHE A 209 -1.88 -19.67 8.33
C PHE A 209 -2.37 -20.12 9.71
N ALA A 210 -3.52 -19.59 10.14
CA ALA A 210 -4.04 -19.81 11.49
C ALA A 210 -5.22 -20.80 11.57
N GLY A 211 -5.36 -21.74 10.61
CA GLY A 211 -6.36 -22.79 10.70
C GLY A 211 -7.79 -22.38 10.32
N TYR A 212 -7.97 -21.32 9.54
CA TYR A 212 -9.26 -20.88 9.02
C TYR A 212 -9.17 -20.62 7.51
N THR A 213 -10.26 -20.87 6.77
CA THR A 213 -10.29 -20.72 5.30
C THR A 213 -11.58 -20.04 4.85
N LEU A 214 -11.54 -19.36 3.69
CA LEU A 214 -12.59 -18.44 3.21
C LEU A 214 -13.94 -19.11 2.90
N ASN A 215 -13.99 -20.44 2.83
CA ASN A 215 -15.24 -21.18 2.74
C ASN A 215 -15.96 -21.33 4.10
N GLY A 216 -15.49 -20.64 5.14
CA GLY A 216 -16.12 -20.64 6.46
C GLY A 216 -15.71 -21.79 7.37
N VAL A 217 -14.67 -22.56 7.01
CA VAL A 217 -14.22 -23.73 7.78
C VAL A 217 -13.01 -23.38 8.64
N ALA A 218 -13.13 -23.64 9.95
CA ALA A 218 -12.02 -23.68 10.89
C ALA A 218 -11.57 -25.13 11.13
N VAL A 219 -10.26 -25.34 11.27
CA VAL A 219 -9.68 -26.63 11.68
C VAL A 219 -10.08 -26.91 13.13
N PRO A 220 -10.70 -28.07 13.44
CA PRO A 220 -11.03 -28.44 14.81
C PRO A 220 -9.82 -28.42 15.73
N GLN A 221 -10.01 -28.03 17.00
CA GLN A 221 -8.93 -27.89 17.98
C GLN A 221 -8.06 -29.15 18.12
N ASP A 222 -8.66 -30.34 18.09
CA ASP A 222 -7.97 -31.64 18.20
C ASP A 222 -7.17 -32.02 16.93
N GLN A 223 -7.32 -31.27 15.84
CA GLN A 223 -6.64 -31.44 14.56
C GLN A 223 -5.73 -30.26 14.21
N LEU A 224 -5.61 -29.27 15.10
CA LEU A 224 -4.87 -28.03 14.82
C LEU A 224 -3.35 -28.23 14.86
N GLN A 225 -2.85 -29.18 15.65
CA GLN A 225 -1.42 -29.32 15.95
C GLN A 225 -0.51 -29.38 14.71
N PRO A 226 -0.82 -30.12 13.63
CA PRO A 226 0.05 -30.16 12.44
C PRO A 226 0.24 -28.79 11.77
N TYR A 227 -0.74 -27.89 11.90
CA TYR A 227 -0.63 -26.53 11.37
C TYR A 227 0.22 -25.64 12.29
N VAL A 228 0.11 -25.82 13.60
CA VAL A 228 0.96 -25.15 14.60
C VAL A 228 2.43 -25.58 14.44
N ASP A 229 2.67 -26.87 14.21
CA ASP A 229 4.01 -27.41 13.93
C ASP A 229 4.56 -26.81 12.63
N SER A 230 3.74 -26.72 11.58
CA SER A 230 4.13 -26.11 10.30
C SER A 230 4.54 -24.64 10.44
N VAL A 231 3.90 -23.87 11.32
CA VAL A 231 4.27 -22.47 11.62
C VAL A 231 5.59 -22.40 12.40
N SER A 232 5.77 -23.31 13.37
CA SER A 232 7.04 -23.42 14.10
C SER A 232 8.20 -23.72 13.14
N ASP A 233 7.97 -24.65 12.21
CA ASP A 233 8.94 -25.03 11.19
C ASP A 233 9.24 -23.88 10.21
N GLU A 234 8.23 -23.08 9.83
CA GLU A 234 8.42 -21.87 9.02
C GLU A 234 9.34 -20.86 9.70
N ILE A 235 9.07 -20.57 10.97
CA ILE A 235 9.87 -19.62 11.77
C ILE A 235 11.30 -20.15 11.95
N ASN A 236 11.46 -21.43 12.25
CA ASN A 236 12.77 -22.07 12.39
C ASN A 236 13.53 -22.06 11.06
N TYR A 237 12.87 -22.37 9.95
CA TYR A 237 13.45 -22.28 8.60
C TYR A 237 14.01 -20.88 8.33
N LEU A 238 13.26 -19.83 8.66
CA LEU A 238 13.69 -18.46 8.44
C LEU A 238 14.82 -18.01 9.39
N THR A 239 14.79 -18.44 10.66
CA THR A 239 15.57 -17.78 11.73
C THR A 239 16.67 -18.64 12.37
N ASP A 240 16.63 -19.97 12.25
CA ASP A 240 17.62 -20.81 12.92
C ASP A 240 19.02 -20.60 12.35
N THR A 241 20.00 -20.59 13.26
CA THR A 241 21.43 -20.44 12.94
C THR A 241 22.15 -21.77 12.76
N SER A 242 21.53 -22.89 13.16
CA SER A 242 22.06 -24.25 13.03
C SER A 242 20.94 -25.29 13.13
N GLY A 243 21.23 -26.54 12.78
CA GLY A 243 20.27 -27.64 12.85
C GLY A 243 19.50 -27.84 11.55
N THR A 244 18.55 -28.77 11.56
CA THR A 244 17.87 -29.26 10.35
C THR A 244 17.27 -28.15 9.50
N TRP A 245 16.65 -27.14 10.12
CA TRP A 245 16.00 -26.05 9.39
C TRP A 245 16.99 -25.05 8.79
N ALA A 246 18.09 -24.75 9.49
CA ALA A 246 19.19 -23.97 8.93
C ALA A 246 19.90 -24.71 7.77
N ASP A 247 20.10 -26.03 7.91
CA ASP A 247 20.67 -26.88 6.86
C ASP A 247 19.76 -26.91 5.62
N LYS A 248 18.43 -27.02 5.82
CA LYS A 248 17.45 -26.98 4.72
C LYS A 248 17.44 -25.63 4.02
N ARG A 249 17.42 -24.52 4.77
CA ARG A 249 17.48 -23.16 4.21
C ARG A 249 18.74 -22.95 3.37
N THR A 250 19.88 -23.44 3.88
CA THR A 250 21.17 -23.41 3.16
C THR A 250 21.10 -24.21 1.86
N ALA A 251 20.53 -25.42 1.90
CA ALA A 251 20.35 -26.26 0.71
C ALA A 251 19.42 -25.63 -0.34
N ASP A 252 18.46 -24.82 0.10
CA ASP A 252 17.56 -24.04 -0.76
C ASP A 252 18.18 -22.73 -1.28
N GLY A 253 19.46 -22.48 -0.98
CA GLY A 253 20.23 -21.36 -1.53
C GLY A 253 20.36 -20.14 -0.62
N GLN A 254 19.88 -20.21 0.63
CA GLN A 254 20.04 -19.13 1.62
C GLN A 254 20.75 -19.63 2.88
N ALA A 255 22.04 -19.33 3.03
CA ALA A 255 22.78 -19.76 4.22
C ALA A 255 22.41 -18.94 5.47
N ASP A 256 22.43 -17.61 5.35
CA ASP A 256 22.23 -16.72 6.48
C ASP A 256 20.75 -16.67 6.90
N PRO A 257 20.44 -16.71 8.22
CA PRO A 257 19.08 -16.55 8.70
C PRO A 257 18.57 -15.14 8.40
N TRP A 258 17.27 -15.02 8.16
CA TRP A 258 16.62 -13.73 8.01
C TRP A 258 16.20 -13.16 9.37
N LYS A 259 16.08 -11.82 9.41
CA LYS A 259 15.38 -11.16 10.50
C LYS A 259 13.89 -11.50 10.43
N LEU A 260 13.26 -11.60 11.59
CA LEU A 260 11.82 -11.74 11.72
C LEU A 260 11.34 -10.95 12.95
N PRO A 261 11.07 -9.64 12.83
CA PRO A 261 10.63 -8.86 13.98
C PRO A 261 9.17 -9.13 14.37
N TRP A 262 8.32 -9.49 13.40
CA TRP A 262 6.87 -9.64 13.61
C TRP A 262 6.30 -10.84 12.87
N VAL A 263 5.35 -11.52 13.54
CA VAL A 263 4.48 -12.54 12.96
C VAL A 263 3.03 -12.10 13.15
N GLU A 264 2.26 -12.11 12.08
CA GLU A 264 0.81 -11.93 12.08
C GLU A 264 0.12 -13.30 12.04
N ILE A 265 -0.73 -13.57 13.03
CA ILE A 265 -1.42 -14.85 13.15
C ILE A 265 -2.76 -14.77 12.42
N GLY A 266 -2.85 -15.41 11.26
CA GLY A 266 -4.05 -15.43 10.43
C GLY A 266 -4.20 -14.18 9.57
N ASN A 267 -5.40 -14.00 9.05
CA ASN A 267 -5.81 -12.85 8.26
C ASN A 267 -7.32 -12.67 8.46
N GLU A 268 -7.76 -11.44 8.74
CA GLU A 268 -9.18 -11.05 8.83
C GLU A 268 -10.12 -12.04 9.57
N ASP A 269 -9.62 -12.71 10.61
CA ASP A 269 -10.36 -13.76 11.32
C ASP A 269 -11.69 -13.28 11.93
N TYR A 270 -11.91 -11.96 11.99
CA TYR A 270 -13.13 -11.31 12.44
C TYR A 270 -14.28 -11.31 11.41
N LEU A 271 -14.03 -11.63 10.12
CA LEU A 271 -15.02 -11.50 9.05
C LEU A 271 -16.14 -12.55 9.08
N SER A 272 -16.00 -13.62 9.85
CA SER A 272 -17.07 -14.59 10.07
C SER A 272 -17.21 -14.95 11.54
N THR A 273 -18.42 -15.35 11.94
CA THR A 273 -18.67 -15.85 13.29
C THR A 273 -17.80 -17.07 13.62
N VAL A 274 -17.65 -18.00 12.68
CA VAL A 274 -16.81 -19.20 12.89
C VAL A 274 -15.33 -18.82 13.05
N GLY A 275 -14.82 -17.95 12.18
CA GLY A 275 -13.46 -17.41 12.28
C GLY A 275 -13.26 -16.77 13.64
N ASN A 276 -14.10 -15.80 13.99
CA ASN A 276 -13.96 -15.01 15.20
C ASN A 276 -14.05 -15.86 16.48
N ASP A 277 -15.04 -16.76 16.56
CA ASP A 277 -15.28 -17.57 17.74
C ASP A 277 -14.11 -18.54 17.96
N THR A 278 -13.70 -19.27 16.92
CA THR A 278 -12.59 -20.23 17.03
C THR A 278 -11.22 -19.58 17.20
N TYR A 279 -11.03 -18.37 16.66
CA TYR A 279 -9.81 -17.58 16.85
C TYR A 279 -9.60 -17.28 18.33
N ASN A 280 -10.65 -16.76 18.98
CA ASN A 280 -10.62 -16.38 20.38
C ASN A 280 -10.70 -17.59 21.33
N GLU A 281 -11.31 -18.70 20.91
CA GLU A 281 -11.47 -19.89 21.77
C GLU A 281 -10.20 -20.74 21.87
N TYR A 282 -9.48 -20.97 20.75
CA TYR A 282 -8.31 -21.85 20.78
C TYR A 282 -7.22 -21.58 19.73
N ARG A 283 -7.53 -21.01 18.55
CA ARG A 283 -6.52 -20.90 17.48
C ARG A 283 -5.43 -19.88 17.85
N TYR A 284 -5.80 -18.67 18.25
CA TYR A 284 -4.83 -17.63 18.59
C TYR A 284 -3.87 -18.07 19.70
N ASP A 285 -4.39 -18.68 20.77
CA ASP A 285 -3.56 -19.15 21.88
C ASP A 285 -2.54 -20.20 21.41
N ALA A 286 -2.98 -21.20 20.64
CA ALA A 286 -2.11 -22.27 20.13
C ALA A 286 -0.99 -21.74 19.22
N PHE A 287 -1.32 -20.88 18.24
CA PHE A 287 -0.31 -20.30 17.35
C PHE A 287 0.57 -19.30 18.09
N SER A 288 0.03 -18.51 19.03
CA SER A 288 0.84 -17.55 19.79
C SER A 288 1.87 -18.24 20.69
N GLU A 289 1.56 -19.42 21.22
CA GLU A 289 2.49 -20.23 22.01
C GLU A 289 3.65 -20.75 21.16
N ALA A 290 3.36 -21.23 19.94
CA ALA A 290 4.39 -21.62 18.98
C ALA A 290 5.32 -20.45 18.64
N VAL A 291 4.75 -19.28 18.33
CA VAL A 291 5.53 -18.08 18.00
C VAL A 291 6.40 -17.62 19.18
N LYS A 292 5.87 -17.62 20.41
CA LYS A 292 6.63 -17.28 21.63
C LYS A 292 7.76 -18.27 21.94
N SER A 293 7.60 -19.53 21.52
CA SER A 293 8.56 -20.60 21.74
C SER A 293 9.71 -20.60 20.74
N ALA A 294 9.59 -19.85 19.63
CA ALA A 294 10.64 -19.73 18.64
C ALA A 294 11.90 -19.05 19.20
N ASN A 295 13.08 -19.45 18.73
CA ASN A 295 14.36 -18.95 19.22
C ASN A 295 14.50 -17.42 19.11
N ASN A 296 13.97 -16.83 18.03
CA ASN A 296 14.02 -15.38 17.80
C ASN A 296 12.90 -14.59 18.51
N GLN A 297 11.88 -15.27 19.07
CA GLN A 297 10.74 -14.67 19.80
C GLN A 297 10.17 -13.40 19.14
N PRO A 298 9.68 -13.47 17.88
CA PRO A 298 9.14 -12.31 17.20
C PRO A 298 7.91 -11.74 17.93
N GLY A 299 7.64 -10.45 17.72
CA GLY A 299 6.41 -9.83 18.18
C GLY A 299 5.19 -10.42 17.48
N ILE A 300 4.04 -10.41 18.15
CA ILE A 300 2.81 -11.03 17.65
C ILE A 300 1.78 -9.97 17.30
N ILE A 301 1.29 -10.01 16.05
CA ILE A 301 0.17 -9.23 15.54
C ILE A 301 -1.05 -10.16 15.45
N SER A 302 -2.16 -9.73 16.04
CA SER A 302 -3.46 -10.41 15.92
C SER A 302 -4.23 -9.88 14.72
N SER A 303 -4.80 -10.77 13.90
CA SER A 303 -5.66 -10.44 12.76
C SER A 303 -7.11 -10.08 13.17
N SER A 304 -7.54 -10.37 14.40
CA SER A 304 -8.91 -10.08 14.88
C SER A 304 -9.00 -8.73 15.60
N ALA A 305 -9.16 -7.67 14.79
CA ALA A 305 -9.04 -6.28 15.20
C ALA A 305 -10.08 -5.78 16.23
N TYR A 306 -11.29 -6.36 16.20
CA TYR A 306 -12.48 -5.75 16.79
C TYR A 306 -12.97 -6.43 18.08
N TYR A 307 -12.61 -7.69 18.32
CA TYR A 307 -13.25 -8.51 19.36
C TYR A 307 -12.28 -9.08 20.41
N THR A 308 -10.97 -9.01 20.18
CA THR A 308 -10.00 -9.58 21.12
C THR A 308 -9.70 -8.60 22.27
N PRO A 309 -9.73 -9.06 23.54
CA PRO A 309 -9.42 -8.21 24.71
C PRO A 309 -8.03 -7.58 24.62
N LYS A 310 -8.02 -6.25 24.45
CA LYS A 310 -6.83 -5.43 24.12
C LYS A 310 -5.80 -5.32 25.24
N ASP A 311 -6.11 -5.75 26.46
CA ASP A 311 -5.18 -5.68 27.60
C ASP A 311 -4.10 -6.78 27.57
N LYS A 312 -4.15 -7.70 26.59
CA LYS A 312 -3.24 -8.85 26.47
C LYS A 312 -2.53 -8.97 25.12
N LEU A 313 -2.83 -8.11 24.15
CA LEU A 313 -2.25 -8.20 22.81
C LEU A 313 -1.04 -7.27 22.66
N GLN A 314 0.02 -7.77 22.02
CA GLN A 314 1.19 -6.95 21.70
C GLN A 314 0.89 -6.01 20.54
N ALA A 315 0.27 -6.53 19.47
CA ALA A 315 -0.16 -5.76 18.33
C ALA A 315 -1.48 -6.29 17.75
N ILE A 316 -2.21 -5.41 17.06
CA ILE A 316 -3.50 -5.70 16.43
C ILE A 316 -3.50 -5.09 15.04
N ASP A 317 -3.75 -5.89 14.02
CA ASP A 317 -3.92 -5.38 12.66
C ASP A 317 -5.22 -4.57 12.51
N GLN A 318 -5.22 -3.54 11.66
CA GLN A 318 -6.39 -2.78 11.23
C GLN A 318 -6.43 -2.74 9.71
N HIS A 319 -7.63 -2.96 9.18
CA HIS A 319 -7.92 -2.90 7.76
C HIS A 319 -8.99 -1.82 7.50
N ASP A 320 -8.65 -0.78 6.74
CA ASP A 320 -9.51 0.37 6.52
C ASP A 320 -9.71 0.68 5.02
N TYR A 321 -10.69 -0.01 4.42
CA TYR A 321 -11.22 0.29 3.08
C TYR A 321 -12.48 1.16 3.18
N ASP A 322 -12.41 2.39 2.70
CA ASP A 322 -13.56 3.31 2.81
C ASP A 322 -13.65 4.34 1.67
N VAL A 323 -14.63 5.24 1.77
CA VAL A 323 -14.77 6.42 0.90
C VAL A 323 -13.92 7.58 1.41
N PRO A 324 -13.49 8.52 0.53
CA PRO A 324 -12.64 9.65 0.92
C PRO A 324 -13.13 10.45 2.13
N GLN A 325 -14.43 10.71 2.22
CA GLN A 325 -14.99 11.48 3.33
C GLN A 325 -14.76 10.79 4.70
N SER A 326 -14.88 9.45 4.75
CA SER A 326 -14.68 8.69 5.98
C SER A 326 -13.21 8.71 6.41
N LEU A 327 -12.29 8.47 5.48
CA LEU A 327 -10.84 8.54 5.74
C LEU A 327 -10.40 9.92 6.25
N ILE A 328 -10.92 11.00 5.64
CA ILE A 328 -10.65 12.38 6.08
C ILE A 328 -11.14 12.63 7.52
N GLN A 329 -12.35 12.15 7.86
CA GLN A 329 -12.93 12.33 9.20
C GLN A 329 -12.14 11.60 10.30
N ARG A 330 -11.35 10.59 9.93
CA ARG A 330 -10.55 9.78 10.85
C ARG A 330 -9.17 10.37 11.15
N TRP A 331 -8.83 11.54 10.61
CA TRP A 331 -7.56 12.25 10.88
C TRP A 331 -7.20 12.34 12.38
N SER A 332 -8.18 12.52 13.26
CA SER A 332 -7.96 12.63 14.72
C SER A 332 -8.40 11.39 15.50
N GLU A 333 -8.79 10.30 14.85
CA GLU A 333 -9.40 9.14 15.52
C GLU A 333 -8.44 8.51 16.56
N ARG A 334 -7.20 8.24 16.12
CA ARG A 334 -6.17 7.57 16.92
C ARG A 334 -5.63 8.45 18.06
N ASP A 335 -5.90 9.76 18.05
CA ASP A 335 -5.46 10.69 19.10
C ASP A 335 -5.99 10.29 20.48
N SER A 336 -7.20 9.75 20.52
CA SER A 336 -7.91 9.40 21.76
C SER A 336 -7.64 7.98 22.26
N TRP A 337 -6.94 7.16 21.46
CA TRP A 337 -6.75 5.74 21.76
C TRP A 337 -5.82 5.50 22.95
N PRO A 338 -6.02 4.42 23.72
CA PRO A 338 -5.20 4.16 24.91
C PRO A 338 -3.76 3.83 24.54
N ARG A 339 -2.80 4.38 25.29
CA ARG A 339 -1.36 4.05 25.19
C ARG A 339 -1.02 3.03 26.26
N ASN A 340 -1.61 1.83 26.14
CA ASN A 340 -1.49 0.75 27.12
C ASN A 340 -0.40 -0.29 26.78
N GLY A 341 0.41 -0.01 25.76
CA GLY A 341 1.46 -0.91 25.25
C GLY A 341 1.07 -1.68 23.98
N THR A 342 -0.22 -1.71 23.61
CA THR A 342 -0.69 -2.36 22.38
C THR A 342 -0.32 -1.51 21.16
N GLN A 343 0.32 -2.11 20.17
CA GLN A 343 0.55 -1.52 18.85
C GLN A 343 -0.64 -1.82 17.93
N ILE A 344 -0.91 -0.93 16.99
CA ILE A 344 -2.03 -1.02 16.06
C ILE A 344 -1.55 -0.59 14.67
N PRO A 345 -0.73 -1.43 14.00
CA PRO A 345 -0.36 -1.18 12.61
C PRO A 345 -1.59 -1.26 11.71
N GLU A 346 -1.55 -0.52 10.62
CA GLU A 346 -2.56 -0.54 9.55
C GLU A 346 -1.99 -1.36 8.39
N LEU A 347 -2.29 -2.66 8.29
CA LEU A 347 -1.65 -3.51 7.29
C LEU A 347 -2.43 -3.62 5.98
N GLU A 348 -3.63 -3.04 5.92
CA GLU A 348 -4.38 -2.84 4.67
C GLU A 348 -5.23 -1.56 4.72
N PHE A 349 -5.11 -0.67 3.74
CA PHE A 349 -6.05 0.44 3.58
C PHE A 349 -6.08 0.95 2.15
N SER A 350 -7.20 1.54 1.74
CA SER A 350 -7.30 2.41 0.55
C SER A 350 -8.63 3.14 0.47
N ALA A 351 -8.67 4.24 -0.26
CA ALA A 351 -9.93 4.82 -0.71
C ALA A 351 -10.50 3.95 -1.84
N LEU A 352 -11.44 3.05 -1.55
CA LEU A 352 -11.92 2.07 -2.54
C LEU A 352 -13.00 2.64 -3.48
N ASN A 353 -13.75 3.65 -3.03
CA ASN A 353 -14.95 4.13 -3.69
C ASN A 353 -15.02 5.66 -3.61
N SER A 354 -15.49 6.35 -4.65
CA SER A 354 -15.54 7.82 -4.64
C SER A 354 -16.48 8.40 -3.58
N GLY A 355 -17.43 7.61 -3.07
CA GLY A 355 -18.45 8.06 -2.12
C GLY A 355 -19.54 8.93 -2.74
N LEU A 356 -19.55 9.07 -4.07
CA LEU A 356 -20.55 9.86 -4.80
C LEU A 356 -21.84 9.07 -5.08
N CYS A 357 -21.86 7.78 -4.76
CA CYS A 357 -23.00 6.87 -4.91
C CYS A 357 -23.41 6.32 -3.56
N SER A 358 -24.70 6.02 -3.41
CA SER A 358 -25.22 5.29 -2.25
C SER A 358 -25.13 3.77 -2.45
N GLY A 359 -25.07 3.03 -1.35
CA GLY A 359 -25.12 1.56 -1.35
C GLY A 359 -23.82 0.94 -0.86
N ASP A 360 -23.66 -0.34 -1.15
CA ASP A 360 -22.46 -1.10 -0.81
C ASP A 360 -21.24 -0.52 -1.55
N ILE A 361 -20.27 0.00 -0.80
CA ILE A 361 -19.06 0.64 -1.33
C ILE A 361 -18.17 -0.34 -2.11
N TYR A 362 -18.30 -1.64 -1.83
CA TYR A 362 -17.54 -2.69 -2.52
C TYR A 362 -18.11 -3.01 -3.90
N ASN A 363 -19.42 -2.83 -4.12
CA ASN A 363 -20.07 -3.27 -5.35
C ASN A 363 -21.14 -2.25 -5.81
N ASN A 364 -20.67 -1.11 -6.32
CA ASN A 364 -21.51 -0.11 -6.96
C ASN A 364 -20.74 0.64 -8.08
N GLU A 365 -21.44 1.51 -8.80
CA GLU A 365 -20.91 2.25 -9.95
C GLU A 365 -19.84 3.32 -9.62
N CYS A 366 -19.69 3.67 -8.34
CA CYS A 366 -18.67 4.60 -7.83
C CYS A 366 -17.41 3.89 -7.31
N ARG A 367 -17.31 2.56 -7.42
CA ARG A 367 -16.08 1.83 -7.15
C ARG A 367 -14.96 2.41 -8.01
N LEU A 368 -13.84 2.79 -7.39
CA LEU A 368 -12.72 3.38 -8.11
C LEU A 368 -11.99 2.29 -8.89
N LYS A 369 -11.82 2.51 -10.19
CA LYS A 369 -11.00 1.64 -11.05
C LYS A 369 -9.51 1.91 -10.89
N ASP A 370 -9.18 3.17 -10.65
CA ASP A 370 -7.83 3.69 -10.47
C ASP A 370 -7.89 4.71 -9.33
N PRO A 371 -6.81 4.88 -8.56
CA PRO A 371 -6.78 5.90 -7.53
C PRO A 371 -6.99 7.30 -8.14
N THR A 372 -7.87 8.07 -7.51
CA THR A 372 -8.18 9.45 -7.91
C THR A 372 -7.39 10.45 -7.07
N LEU A 373 -7.34 11.72 -7.48
CA LEU A 373 -6.74 12.79 -6.68
C LEU A 373 -7.38 12.86 -5.30
N MET A 374 -8.72 12.89 -5.21
CA MET A 374 -9.43 12.92 -3.92
C MET A 374 -9.16 11.68 -3.06
N GLY A 375 -9.09 10.48 -3.67
CA GLY A 375 -8.68 9.27 -2.96
C GLY A 375 -7.31 9.43 -2.32
N ALA A 376 -6.32 9.83 -3.11
CA ALA A 376 -4.95 10.05 -2.64
C ALA A 376 -4.83 11.13 -1.56
N LEU A 377 -5.62 12.20 -1.63
CA LEU A 377 -5.67 13.24 -0.59
C LEU A 377 -6.29 12.71 0.70
N SER A 378 -7.38 11.95 0.61
CA SER A 378 -8.03 11.36 1.79
C SER A 378 -7.15 10.35 2.51
N GLU A 379 -6.38 9.56 1.75
CA GLU A 379 -5.36 8.66 2.26
C GLU A 379 -4.22 9.43 2.92
N ALA A 380 -3.76 10.52 2.31
CA ALA A 380 -2.74 11.38 2.93
C ALA A 380 -3.23 11.96 4.26
N THR A 381 -4.48 12.45 4.31
CA THR A 381 -5.12 12.95 5.54
C THR A 381 -5.23 11.84 6.59
N PHE A 382 -5.65 10.63 6.22
CA PHE A 382 -5.73 9.50 7.13
C PHE A 382 -4.33 9.12 7.68
N MET A 383 -3.33 9.00 6.81
CA MET A 383 -1.94 8.70 7.19
C MET A 383 -1.30 9.79 8.07
N MET A 384 -1.67 11.07 7.94
CA MET A 384 -1.24 12.11 8.89
C MET A 384 -1.72 11.80 10.31
N GLY A 385 -2.93 11.26 10.45
CA GLY A 385 -3.47 10.78 11.73
C GLY A 385 -2.64 9.61 12.28
N LEU A 386 -2.31 8.63 11.44
CA LEU A 386 -1.45 7.51 11.83
C LEU A 386 -0.04 7.99 12.24
N GLU A 387 0.59 8.85 11.45
CA GLU A 387 1.93 9.39 11.70
C GLU A 387 2.03 10.18 13.01
N ARG A 388 1.01 11.00 13.31
CA ARG A 388 0.91 11.74 14.60
C ARG A 388 0.78 10.80 15.80
N ASN A 389 0.28 9.59 15.57
CA ASN A 389 0.06 8.54 16.56
C ASN A 389 0.99 7.34 16.33
N GLY A 390 2.16 7.58 15.74
CA GLY A 390 3.10 6.51 15.37
C GLY A 390 3.79 5.83 16.56
N ASP A 391 3.50 6.23 17.79
CA ASP A 391 3.87 5.48 18.99
C ASP A 391 3.01 4.21 19.18
N ILE A 392 1.80 4.21 18.63
CA ILE A 392 0.90 3.06 18.60
C ILE A 392 0.72 2.51 17.18
N SER A 393 0.75 3.34 16.13
CA SER A 393 0.60 2.91 14.74
C SER A 393 1.94 2.94 14.00
N PHE A 394 2.70 1.85 14.04
CA PHE A 394 4.07 1.84 13.50
C PHE A 394 4.16 1.64 11.98
N SER A 395 3.08 1.24 11.31
CA SER A 395 3.05 0.99 9.86
C SER A 395 1.71 1.34 9.24
N ALA A 396 1.73 1.69 7.96
CA ALA A 396 0.58 1.74 7.05
C ALA A 396 0.92 1.08 5.71
N MET A 397 0.06 0.21 5.19
CA MET A 397 0.28 -0.49 3.92
C MET A 397 -0.93 -0.35 3.00
N TYR A 398 -0.74 0.31 1.85
CA TYR A 398 -1.79 0.42 0.84
C TYR A 398 -2.10 -0.95 0.25
N ALA A 399 -3.37 -1.27 0.10
CA ALA A 399 -3.81 -2.55 -0.45
C ALA A 399 -4.94 -2.39 -1.50
N PRO A 400 -4.89 -3.14 -2.61
CA PRO A 400 -3.80 -3.99 -3.07
C PRO A 400 -2.68 -3.20 -3.76
N LEU A 401 -1.50 -3.81 -3.86
CA LEU A 401 -0.29 -3.14 -4.33
C LEU A 401 -0.24 -2.95 -5.85
N PHE A 402 -0.73 -3.93 -6.61
CA PHE A 402 -0.51 -4.02 -8.05
C PHE A 402 -1.80 -4.28 -8.81
N LYS A 403 -2.01 -3.55 -9.91
CA LYS A 403 -3.07 -3.79 -10.90
C LYS A 403 -2.48 -4.17 -12.24
N ASN A 404 -2.71 -5.40 -12.67
CA ASN A 404 -2.49 -5.78 -14.07
C ASN A 404 -3.68 -5.30 -14.92
N GLU A 405 -3.43 -4.39 -15.85
CA GLU A 405 -4.48 -3.81 -16.71
C GLU A 405 -5.13 -4.83 -17.65
N ALA A 406 -4.48 -5.95 -17.91
CA ALA A 406 -5.07 -7.03 -18.69
C ALA A 406 -6.09 -7.84 -17.88
N SER A 407 -5.94 -7.94 -16.56
CA SER A 407 -6.83 -8.72 -15.70
C SER A 407 -6.72 -8.34 -14.22
N SER A 408 -7.79 -7.78 -13.66
CA SER A 408 -7.89 -7.38 -12.27
C SER A 408 -9.15 -7.97 -11.60
N GLN A 409 -9.01 -8.50 -10.40
CA GLN A 409 -10.06 -9.00 -9.51
C GLN A 409 -10.48 -7.96 -8.47
N TRP A 410 -9.59 -7.02 -8.11
CA TRP A 410 -9.82 -5.93 -7.17
C TRP A 410 -9.33 -4.60 -7.75
N THR A 411 -9.95 -3.49 -7.33
CA THR A 411 -9.54 -2.11 -7.67
C THR A 411 -9.96 -1.14 -6.55
N PRO A 412 -9.34 0.03 -6.39
CA PRO A 412 -8.14 0.51 -7.07
C PRO A 412 -6.86 -0.09 -6.45
N ASP A 413 -5.70 0.19 -7.06
CA ASP A 413 -4.40 -0.39 -6.66
C ASP A 413 -3.28 0.65 -6.74
N LEU A 414 -2.21 0.44 -5.96
CA LEU A 414 -1.15 1.46 -5.83
C LEU A 414 -0.34 1.67 -7.12
N ILE A 415 0.00 0.60 -7.83
CA ILE A 415 0.79 0.62 -9.06
C ILE A 415 0.05 -0.16 -10.14
N ALA A 416 -0.37 0.54 -11.20
CA ALA A 416 -0.94 -0.11 -12.38
C ALA A 416 0.17 -0.47 -13.37
N PHE A 417 0.03 -1.60 -14.06
CA PHE A 417 1.01 -2.06 -15.04
C PHE A 417 0.42 -2.90 -16.16
N ASP A 418 1.14 -2.94 -17.28
CA ASP A 418 0.99 -3.92 -18.35
C ASP A 418 2.35 -4.61 -18.61
N ILE A 419 2.48 -5.40 -19.68
CA ILE A 419 3.71 -6.12 -20.02
C ILE A 419 4.92 -5.20 -20.20
N LEU A 420 4.71 -3.97 -20.67
CA LEU A 420 5.77 -3.05 -21.10
C LEU A 420 5.87 -1.80 -20.23
N ASN A 421 4.81 -1.42 -19.51
CA ASN A 421 4.68 -0.15 -18.83
C ASN A 421 4.18 -0.33 -17.40
N SER A 422 4.54 0.63 -16.55
CA SER A 422 4.01 0.78 -15.20
C SER A 422 3.68 2.25 -14.92
N VAL A 423 2.73 2.48 -14.01
CA VAL A 423 2.16 3.80 -13.72
C VAL A 423 2.20 4.07 -12.23
N LYS A 424 2.73 5.26 -11.90
CA LYS A 424 2.60 5.88 -10.60
C LYS A 424 1.19 6.48 -10.49
N THR A 425 0.31 5.82 -9.77
CA THR A 425 -1.05 6.33 -9.51
C THR A 425 -1.01 7.60 -8.64
N THR A 426 -2.15 8.27 -8.45
CA THR A 426 -2.20 9.41 -7.50
C THR A 426 -1.82 8.97 -6.08
N SER A 427 -2.33 7.82 -5.63
CA SER A 427 -2.01 7.25 -4.32
C SER A 427 -0.54 6.85 -4.20
N TYR A 428 0.12 6.43 -5.29
CA TYR A 428 1.58 6.21 -5.28
C TYR A 428 2.33 7.45 -4.81
N TYR A 429 1.96 8.63 -5.29
CA TYR A 429 2.62 9.87 -4.87
C TYR A 429 2.34 10.23 -3.41
N THR A 430 1.17 9.88 -2.87
CA THR A 430 0.92 9.97 -1.42
C THR A 430 1.91 9.08 -0.65
N GLN A 431 2.01 7.80 -1.00
CA GLN A 431 2.94 6.87 -0.34
C GLN A 431 4.41 7.33 -0.48
N TYR A 432 4.81 7.78 -1.67
CA TYR A 432 6.14 8.34 -1.94
C TYR A 432 6.44 9.53 -1.03
N GLY A 433 5.49 10.45 -0.88
CA GLY A 433 5.60 11.62 -0.03
C GLY A 433 5.86 11.26 1.44
N PHE A 434 5.13 10.29 1.98
CA PHE A 434 5.34 9.82 3.35
C PHE A 434 6.66 9.08 3.53
N GLY A 435 6.98 8.12 2.65
CA GLY A 435 8.21 7.33 2.76
C GLY A 435 9.49 8.14 2.60
N ASN A 436 9.46 9.20 1.79
CA ASN A 436 10.63 10.07 1.59
C ASN A 436 10.75 11.24 2.58
N ASN A 437 9.73 11.48 3.42
CA ASN A 437 9.71 12.59 4.38
C ASN A 437 9.20 12.11 5.74
N ARG A 438 9.84 11.07 6.30
CA ARG A 438 9.44 10.46 7.57
C ARG A 438 9.71 11.39 8.75
N ILE A 439 8.76 11.46 9.68
CA ILE A 439 8.93 12.12 10.98
C ILE A 439 9.28 11.07 12.04
N ALA A 440 10.24 11.39 12.91
CA ALA A 440 10.57 10.58 14.08
C ALA A 440 10.12 11.25 15.40
N GLN A 441 10.00 12.57 15.42
CA GLN A 441 9.59 13.35 16.58
C GLN A 441 8.38 14.21 16.21
N VAL A 442 7.20 13.91 16.77
CA VAL A 442 5.95 14.61 16.47
C VAL A 442 5.87 15.91 17.27
N HIS A 443 5.46 17.00 16.62
CA HIS A 443 5.19 18.28 17.25
C HIS A 443 3.69 18.56 17.30
N ASN A 444 3.22 19.18 18.39
CA ASN A 444 1.85 19.64 18.48
C ASN A 444 1.64 20.88 17.62
N VAL A 445 0.41 21.06 17.15
CA VAL A 445 0.02 22.22 16.36
C VAL A 445 -1.24 22.82 16.94
N THR A 446 -1.19 24.10 17.30
CA THR A 446 -2.37 24.90 17.66
C THR A 446 -2.84 25.65 16.42
N ALA A 447 -4.08 25.42 16.00
CA ALA A 447 -4.67 26.05 14.82
C ALA A 447 -5.71 27.12 15.20
N THR A 448 -5.79 28.20 14.44
CA THR A 448 -6.84 29.24 14.62
C THR A 448 -8.23 28.79 14.18
N MET A 449 -8.30 27.75 13.35
CA MET A 449 -9.51 27.14 12.83
C MET A 449 -9.46 25.63 13.08
N ALA A 450 -10.63 25.02 13.28
CA ALA A 450 -10.75 23.57 13.32
C ALA A 450 -10.22 22.95 12.00
N PRO A 451 -9.74 21.69 12.02
CA PRO A 451 -9.36 20.99 10.79
C PRO A 451 -10.57 20.89 9.84
N GLY A 452 -10.28 20.91 8.53
CA GLY A 452 -11.27 21.10 7.48
C GLY A 452 -11.42 22.59 7.13
N PRO A 453 -10.91 23.07 5.98
CA PRO A 453 -10.49 22.29 4.79
C PRO A 453 -9.03 21.80 4.79
N VAL A 454 -8.20 22.30 5.70
CA VAL A 454 -6.78 21.90 5.79
C VAL A 454 -6.56 20.92 6.94
N TYR A 455 -5.73 19.91 6.69
CA TYR A 455 -5.27 18.92 7.68
C TYR A 455 -3.75 18.84 7.65
N TRP A 456 -3.14 18.38 8.76
CA TRP A 456 -1.69 18.42 8.92
C TRP A 456 -1.10 17.26 9.75
N SER A 457 0.17 16.96 9.50
CA SER A 457 1.09 16.33 10.45
C SER A 457 2.41 17.11 10.44
N VAL A 458 3.04 17.24 11.61
CA VAL A 458 4.28 18.02 11.76
C VAL A 458 5.24 17.29 12.68
N GLY A 459 6.52 17.30 12.30
CA GLY A 459 7.57 16.88 13.19
C GLY A 459 8.96 17.00 12.59
N THR A 460 9.93 16.35 13.21
CA THR A 460 11.32 16.35 12.75
C THR A 460 11.82 14.92 12.53
N PRO A 461 12.69 14.69 11.55
CA PRO A 461 13.31 13.39 11.32
C PRO A 461 14.41 13.13 12.36
N GLN A 462 14.77 11.87 12.55
CA GLN A 462 15.74 11.46 13.58
C GLN A 462 17.14 12.02 13.30
N GLU A 463 17.53 12.04 12.02
CA GLU A 463 18.85 12.41 11.53
C GLU A 463 19.04 13.93 11.32
N LYS A 464 17.94 14.71 11.29
CA LYS A 464 17.96 16.17 11.14
C LYS A 464 16.97 16.83 12.12
N PRO A 465 17.28 16.85 13.43
CA PRO A 465 16.36 17.32 14.47
C PRO A 465 15.99 18.82 14.34
N ASP A 466 16.77 19.61 13.61
CA ASP A 466 16.52 21.04 13.37
C ASP A 466 15.69 21.31 12.10
N GLN A 467 15.36 20.28 11.32
CA GLN A 467 14.54 20.36 10.12
C GLN A 467 13.11 19.91 10.42
N PHE A 468 12.15 20.82 10.25
CA PHE A 468 10.73 20.51 10.30
C PHE A 468 10.29 19.91 8.96
N VAL A 469 9.57 18.79 9.07
CA VAL A 469 8.75 18.22 8.01
C VAL A 469 7.30 18.55 8.32
N ILE A 470 6.66 19.33 7.45
CA ILE A 470 5.28 19.79 7.60
C ILE A 470 4.48 19.25 6.43
N LYS A 471 3.56 18.33 6.70
CA LYS A 471 2.66 17.76 5.70
C LYS A 471 1.29 18.42 5.81
N LEU A 472 0.70 18.80 4.68
CA LEU A 472 -0.55 19.55 4.60
C LEU A 472 -1.43 19.00 3.48
N THR A 473 -2.73 18.85 3.72
CA THR A 473 -3.71 18.61 2.66
C THR A 473 -4.71 19.76 2.61
N ASN A 474 -5.13 20.14 1.40
CA ASN A 474 -6.35 20.91 1.15
C ASN A 474 -7.32 20.01 0.39
N VAL A 475 -8.44 19.67 1.00
CA VAL A 475 -9.43 18.75 0.42
C VAL A 475 -10.59 19.45 -0.31
N GLU A 476 -10.52 20.78 -0.47
CA GLU A 476 -11.56 21.57 -1.14
C GLU A 476 -11.17 22.02 -2.55
N ASP A 477 -12.17 22.44 -3.32
CA ASP A 477 -12.06 22.93 -4.70
C ASP A 477 -11.48 24.36 -4.82
N SER A 478 -11.18 24.99 -3.69
CA SER A 478 -10.69 26.37 -3.62
C SER A 478 -9.35 26.44 -2.90
N PRO A 479 -8.42 27.31 -3.36
CA PRO A 479 -7.14 27.50 -2.67
C PRO A 479 -7.30 27.98 -1.23
N GLN A 480 -6.43 27.51 -0.34
CA GLN A 480 -6.40 27.86 1.07
C GLN A 480 -5.08 28.58 1.42
N ASP A 481 -5.17 29.78 1.98
CA ASP A 481 -4.01 30.48 2.51
C ASP A 481 -3.70 29.98 3.94
N VAL A 482 -2.46 29.56 4.17
CA VAL A 482 -1.99 29.02 5.44
C VAL A 482 -0.75 29.78 5.91
N VAL A 483 -0.74 30.16 7.18
CA VAL A 483 0.40 30.75 7.88
C VAL A 483 0.91 29.74 8.89
N ILE A 484 2.20 29.42 8.84
CA ILE A 484 2.83 28.41 9.69
C ILE A 484 3.92 29.11 10.49
N GLN A 485 3.84 29.01 11.81
CA GLN A 485 4.77 29.69 12.71
C GLN A 485 5.20 28.77 13.84
N LEU A 486 6.36 29.09 14.43
CA LEU A 486 6.87 28.39 15.60
C LEU A 486 6.45 29.12 16.87
N GLU A 487 6.17 28.37 17.94
CA GLU A 487 5.90 28.95 19.26
C GLU A 487 7.07 29.82 19.77
N ASN A 488 6.75 30.68 20.74
CA ASN A 488 7.73 31.52 21.46
C ASN A 488 8.53 32.49 20.58
N GLY A 489 8.00 32.85 19.41
CA GLY A 489 8.62 33.83 18.51
C GLY A 489 9.89 33.31 17.81
N LYS A 490 10.09 31.98 17.77
CA LYS A 490 11.12 31.37 16.92
C LYS A 490 10.78 31.58 15.44
N ALA A 491 11.81 31.61 14.60
CA ALA A 491 11.66 31.82 13.17
C ALA A 491 12.12 30.61 12.37
N PHE A 492 11.47 30.37 11.24
CA PHE A 492 12.01 29.51 10.21
C PHE A 492 13.20 30.17 9.51
N THR A 493 14.15 29.34 9.09
CA THR A 493 15.35 29.74 8.36
C THR A 493 15.45 28.98 7.05
N LEU A 494 15.95 29.66 6.02
CA LEU A 494 16.19 29.04 4.72
C LEU A 494 17.52 28.29 4.75
N SER A 495 17.52 27.12 4.14
CA SER A 495 18.68 26.29 3.84
C SER A 495 18.55 25.76 2.41
N ASP A 496 19.61 25.17 1.87
CA ASP A 496 19.53 24.52 0.54
C ASP A 496 18.53 23.35 0.52
N GLU A 497 18.20 22.80 1.69
CA GLU A 497 17.22 21.75 1.88
C GLU A 497 15.78 22.27 2.08
N ALA A 498 15.58 23.59 2.16
CA ALA A 498 14.26 24.18 2.32
C ALA A 498 13.44 24.02 1.03
N GLN A 499 12.47 23.11 1.02
CA GLN A 499 11.76 22.68 -0.19
C GLN A 499 10.26 22.52 0.08
N LEU A 500 9.47 22.81 -0.96
CA LEU A 500 8.05 22.47 -1.06
C LEU A 500 7.90 21.43 -2.17
N TRP A 501 7.45 20.23 -1.81
CA TRP A 501 6.93 19.22 -2.72
C TRP A 501 5.40 19.29 -2.69
N GLN A 502 4.74 19.24 -3.85
CA GLN A 502 3.29 19.38 -3.93
C GLN A 502 2.68 18.60 -5.09
N MET A 503 1.68 17.78 -4.77
CA MET A 503 0.72 17.20 -5.71
C MET A 503 -0.58 18.01 -5.65
N ALA A 504 -1.13 18.41 -6.78
CA ALA A 504 -2.38 19.19 -6.84
C ALA A 504 -3.11 19.00 -8.17
N GLY A 505 -4.39 19.35 -8.21
CA GLY A 505 -5.20 19.36 -9.43
C GLY A 505 -6.53 20.09 -9.24
N THR A 506 -7.26 20.32 -10.33
CA THR A 506 -8.57 20.99 -10.29
C THR A 506 -9.74 20.01 -10.43
N ASP A 507 -9.47 18.75 -10.75
CA ASP A 507 -10.46 17.68 -10.85
C ASP A 507 -10.18 16.65 -9.75
N ALA A 508 -11.09 16.59 -8.77
CA ALA A 508 -11.03 15.65 -7.66
C ALA A 508 -11.01 14.18 -8.11
N GLN A 509 -11.56 13.87 -9.29
CA GLN A 509 -11.65 12.52 -9.84
C GLN A 509 -10.55 12.21 -10.86
N ALA A 510 -9.60 13.12 -11.09
CA ALA A 510 -8.48 12.87 -11.98
C ALA A 510 -7.62 11.70 -11.47
N ALA A 511 -7.21 10.84 -12.39
CA ALA A 511 -6.40 9.65 -12.12
C ALA A 511 -5.27 9.53 -13.15
N ASN A 512 -4.18 8.85 -12.75
CA ASN A 512 -3.15 8.41 -13.68
C ASN A 512 -3.48 6.98 -14.10
N THR A 513 -3.46 6.72 -15.40
CA THR A 513 -3.72 5.40 -16.00
C THR A 513 -2.62 5.06 -17.02
N ILE A 514 -2.54 3.83 -17.52
CA ILE A 514 -1.58 3.50 -18.60
C ILE A 514 -1.70 4.44 -19.81
N SER A 515 -2.92 4.83 -20.17
CA SER A 515 -3.16 5.73 -21.30
C SER A 515 -2.88 7.21 -21.01
N SER A 516 -2.87 7.60 -19.73
CA SER A 516 -2.64 8.98 -19.27
C SER A 516 -1.84 8.95 -17.97
N PRO A 517 -0.54 8.60 -18.03
CA PRO A 517 0.25 8.26 -16.84
C PRO A 517 0.68 9.48 -16.01
N ASN A 518 0.52 10.69 -16.55
CA ASN A 518 1.00 11.93 -15.95
C ASN A 518 -0.09 12.99 -15.80
N THR A 519 -1.36 12.59 -15.62
CA THR A 519 -2.48 13.51 -15.40
C THR A 519 -2.26 14.35 -14.13
N ILE A 520 -1.83 13.70 -13.06
CA ILE A 520 -1.49 14.29 -11.77
C ILE A 520 -0.07 13.86 -11.42
N VAL A 521 0.85 14.82 -11.38
CA VAL A 521 2.24 14.58 -10.98
C VAL A 521 2.66 15.65 -9.98
N PRO A 522 3.48 15.29 -8.99
CA PRO A 522 3.98 16.27 -8.04
C PRO A 522 4.99 17.20 -8.69
N THR A 523 5.06 18.41 -8.14
CA THR A 523 6.07 19.41 -8.44
C THR A 523 6.92 19.66 -7.21
N GLN A 524 8.13 20.17 -7.40
CA GLN A 524 9.00 20.57 -6.31
C GLN A 524 9.62 21.94 -6.61
N ARG A 525 9.69 22.79 -5.57
CA ARG A 525 10.41 24.07 -5.62
C ARG A 525 11.11 24.36 -4.29
N ALA A 526 12.16 25.17 -4.34
CA ALA A 526 12.75 25.73 -3.13
C ALA A 526 11.77 26.68 -2.41
N ILE A 527 11.83 26.69 -1.08
CA ILE A 527 11.21 27.76 -0.27
C ILE A 527 12.09 29.01 -0.40
N SER A 528 11.45 30.15 -0.59
CA SER A 528 12.11 31.42 -0.87
C SER A 528 11.90 32.44 0.25
N ALA A 529 12.67 33.53 0.24
CA ALA A 529 12.51 34.62 1.19
C ALA A 529 11.12 35.28 1.12
N SER A 530 10.44 35.23 -0.04
CA SER A 530 9.07 35.74 -0.17
C SER A 530 8.01 34.85 0.48
N ASP A 531 8.32 33.57 0.72
CA ASP A 531 7.44 32.69 1.49
C ASP A 531 7.58 32.94 3.00
N LEU A 532 8.60 33.70 3.46
CA LEU A 532 8.82 34.01 4.87
C LEU A 532 8.45 35.46 5.20
N VAL A 533 7.49 35.65 6.11
CA VAL A 533 7.08 36.97 6.61
C VAL A 533 7.20 36.97 8.13
N ASN A 534 8.04 37.86 8.66
CA ASN A 534 8.31 37.96 10.10
C ASN A 534 8.71 36.62 10.76
N GLY A 535 9.41 35.76 10.03
CA GLY A 535 9.84 34.43 10.51
C GLY A 535 8.80 33.32 10.42
N ALA A 536 7.56 33.63 10.03
CA ALA A 536 6.52 32.66 9.71
C ALA A 536 6.54 32.30 8.22
N LEU A 537 6.17 31.06 7.90
CA LEU A 537 6.02 30.56 6.54
C LEU A 537 4.60 30.78 6.04
N HIS A 538 4.45 31.46 4.91
CA HIS A 538 3.19 31.76 4.26
C HIS A 538 3.07 30.95 2.96
N LEU A 539 2.01 30.16 2.84
CA LEU A 539 1.74 29.34 1.67
C LEU A 539 0.28 29.50 1.22
N THR A 540 0.06 29.38 -0.09
CA THR A 540 -1.26 29.12 -0.65
C THR A 540 -1.28 27.67 -1.12
N LEU A 541 -2.09 26.84 -0.47
CA LEU A 541 -2.37 25.48 -0.93
C LEU A 541 -3.37 25.56 -2.09
N PRO A 542 -3.06 25.05 -3.29
CA PRO A 542 -4.03 24.95 -4.38
C PRO A 542 -5.25 24.13 -3.97
N ALA A 543 -6.34 24.27 -4.75
CA ALA A 543 -7.45 23.32 -4.70
C ALA A 543 -6.94 21.89 -4.79
N TYR A 544 -7.56 20.97 -4.05
CA TYR A 544 -7.24 19.55 -4.00
C TYR A 544 -5.72 19.27 -4.03
N SER A 545 -5.03 19.56 -2.93
CA SER A 545 -3.58 19.44 -2.88
C SER A 545 -3.04 18.71 -1.66
N PHE A 546 -1.92 18.02 -1.85
CA PHE A 546 -1.07 17.46 -0.81
C PHE A 546 0.31 18.11 -0.92
N ALA A 547 0.76 18.77 0.15
CA ALA A 547 2.01 19.50 0.21
C ALA A 547 2.89 18.96 1.34
N ILE A 548 4.19 18.91 1.10
CA ILE A 548 5.21 18.58 2.09
C ILE A 548 6.26 19.68 2.06
N VAL A 549 6.50 20.29 3.21
CA VAL A 549 7.52 21.31 3.40
C VAL A 549 8.62 20.76 4.29
N ASN A 550 9.85 20.85 3.81
CA ASN A 550 11.05 20.67 4.63
C ASN A 550 11.64 22.06 4.88
N ILE A 551 11.86 22.45 6.13
CA ILE A 551 12.40 23.78 6.47
C ILE A 551 13.09 23.78 7.84
N ASN A 552 14.18 24.51 7.98
CA ASN A 552 14.93 24.59 9.23
C ASN A 552 14.34 25.65 10.17
N SER A 553 14.59 25.52 11.47
CA SER A 553 14.41 26.62 12.44
C SER A 553 15.74 27.24 12.86
N SER A 554 15.68 28.49 13.31
CA SER A 554 16.81 29.24 13.90
C SER A 554 17.29 28.70 15.24
#